data_AF-A0ABD2LK97-F1
#
_entry.id   AF-A0ABD2LK97-F1
#
_cell.length_a   1.000
_cell.length_b   1.000
_cell.length_c   1.000
_cell.angle_alpha   90.00
_cell.angle_beta   90.00
_cell.angle_gamma   90.00
#
_symmetry.space_group_name_H-M   'P 1'
#
loop_
_entity.id
_entity.type
_entity.pdbx_description
1 polymer ?
#
loop_
_entity_poly.entity_id
_entity_poly.type
_entity_poly.pdbx_seq_one_letter_code
_entity_poly.pdbx_strand_id
1 'polypeptide(L)'
;MSISTNSINCADDFTPAENGEVNCDAINLVNDGQFDGNSESISDKQQLKEFREKFAKMEMELKMAKLELENKALEQKLKHQEMMVEQKTLKEKVDKIEQKKEKNAVDEKLSQLQNEQKKILEKISVLEKQQKEQTKATSKMQNDQKKILERISALEQEPKQRKESWMSFGFAVKQQNKLDGTIRTRKGTYAIDSDGKIWINGEGKGINVEYSYGVGDIVGIGVNSVIRQIIFTKNGKRLDSSGLLVASSFGDDSFHPFVSLHDSGDKIEANFGP
;
A
#
# COMPACT_ATOMS: atom_id res chain seq x y z
N MET A 1 3.42 -11.38 16.16
CA MET A 1 3.77 -11.75 17.55
C MET A 1 4.51 -13.07 17.48
N SER A 2 5.83 -13.01 17.51
CA SER A 2 6.70 -14.19 17.40
C SER A 2 7.30 -14.45 18.76
N ILE A 3 6.98 -15.60 19.36
CA ILE A 3 7.55 -16.05 20.62
C ILE A 3 8.83 -16.81 20.27
N SER A 4 9.97 -16.21 20.61
CA SER A 4 11.28 -16.84 20.58
C SER A 4 11.43 -17.71 21.83
N THR A 5 11.58 -19.02 21.65
CA THR A 5 11.94 -19.95 22.71
C THR A 5 13.40 -20.36 22.53
N ASN A 6 14.29 -19.77 23.34
CA ASN A 6 15.65 -20.25 23.51
C ASN A 6 15.61 -21.58 24.27
N SER A 7 16.00 -22.66 23.59
CA SER A 7 16.23 -23.96 24.22
C SER A 7 17.64 -24.00 24.78
N ILE A 8 17.73 -24.21 26.09
CA ILE A 8 18.97 -24.39 26.85
C ILE A 8 19.48 -25.81 26.58
N ASN A 9 20.65 -25.93 25.96
CA ASN A 9 21.37 -27.19 25.85
C ASN A 9 22.05 -27.49 27.21
N CYS A 10 21.48 -28.38 28.00
CA CYS A 10 22.21 -29.06 29.07
C CYS A 10 23.02 -30.19 28.42
N ALA A 11 24.32 -29.99 28.29
CA ALA A 11 25.27 -31.07 28.01
C ALA A 11 25.59 -31.75 29.35
N ASP A 12 25.00 -32.92 29.58
CA ASP A 12 25.40 -33.82 30.67
C ASP A 12 26.61 -34.63 30.19
N ASP A 13 27.81 -34.12 30.48
CA ASP A 13 29.07 -34.87 30.42
C ASP A 13 29.10 -35.90 31.56
N PHE A 14 28.56 -37.09 31.30
CA PHE A 14 28.79 -38.27 32.13
C PHE A 14 29.90 -39.13 31.50
N THR A 15 31.14 -38.90 31.92
CA THR A 15 32.25 -39.85 31.71
C THR A 15 32.12 -41.00 32.73
N PRO A 16 32.02 -42.28 32.30
CA PRO A 16 32.06 -43.40 33.23
C PRO A 16 33.47 -43.57 33.79
N ALA A 17 33.57 -43.75 35.10
CA ALA A 17 34.81 -44.05 35.81
C ALA A 17 35.48 -45.32 35.25
N GLU A 18 36.79 -45.22 35.04
CA GLU A 18 37.68 -46.29 34.64
C GLU A 18 37.58 -47.49 35.60
N ASN A 19 37.46 -48.67 35.00
CA ASN A 19 37.46 -49.95 35.69
C ASN A 19 38.80 -50.14 36.40
N GLY A 20 38.78 -50.20 37.73
CA GLY A 20 39.91 -50.66 38.51
C GLY A 20 40.20 -52.13 38.21
N GLU A 21 41.28 -52.39 37.47
CA GLU A 21 41.90 -53.71 37.37
C GLU A 21 42.38 -54.13 38.76
N VAL A 22 41.64 -55.03 39.39
CA VAL A 22 42.11 -55.76 40.56
C VAL A 22 43.16 -56.76 40.06
N ASN A 23 44.42 -56.36 40.20
CA ASN A 23 45.58 -57.22 39.97
C ASN A 23 45.59 -58.33 41.04
N CYS A 24 45.30 -59.56 40.62
CA CYS A 24 45.34 -60.77 41.47
C CYS A 24 46.67 -61.53 41.36
N ASP A 25 47.78 -60.86 41.04
CA ASP A 25 49.11 -61.46 41.10
C ASP A 25 49.67 -61.38 42.52
N ALA A 26 49.27 -62.30 43.42
CA ALA A 26 50.11 -62.71 44.55
C ALA A 26 49.43 -63.79 45.42
N ILE A 27 49.36 -65.04 44.97
CA ILE A 27 49.46 -66.20 45.88
C ILE A 27 50.26 -67.31 45.18
N ASN A 28 51.58 -67.10 45.06
CA ASN A 28 52.53 -68.21 44.92
C ASN A 28 52.83 -68.74 46.32
N LEU A 29 51.94 -69.59 46.85
CA LEU A 29 52.24 -70.38 48.04
C LEU A 29 53.04 -71.62 47.61
N VAL A 30 54.35 -71.46 47.77
CA VAL A 30 55.35 -72.51 47.91
C VAL A 30 54.81 -73.60 48.84
N ASN A 31 54.83 -74.85 48.37
CA ASN A 31 54.75 -76.03 49.23
C ASN A 31 55.56 -77.17 48.58
N ASP A 32 56.88 -77.03 48.61
CA ASP A 32 57.82 -78.15 48.54
C ASP A 32 57.85 -78.83 49.91
N GLY A 33 56.81 -79.60 50.19
CA GLY A 33 56.69 -80.47 51.35
C GLY A 33 56.85 -81.92 50.93
N GLN A 34 58.09 -82.41 50.88
CA GLN A 34 58.40 -83.82 50.68
C GLN A 34 57.98 -84.60 51.93
N PHE A 35 56.79 -85.20 51.88
CA PHE A 35 56.20 -85.98 52.96
C PHE A 35 56.38 -87.47 52.66
N ASP A 36 57.49 -88.04 53.15
CA ASP A 36 57.72 -89.47 53.19
C ASP A 36 56.92 -90.07 54.35
N GLY A 37 55.72 -90.57 54.08
CA GLY A 37 54.74 -91.01 55.08
C GLY A 37 54.13 -92.37 54.78
N ASN A 38 54.93 -93.42 55.00
CA ASN A 38 54.59 -94.82 54.75
C ASN A 38 53.78 -95.42 55.91
N SER A 39 52.49 -95.09 56.04
CA SER A 39 51.46 -95.93 56.70
C SER A 39 50.07 -95.31 56.56
N GLU A 40 49.52 -95.28 55.35
CA GLU A 40 48.10 -94.94 55.16
C GLU A 40 47.23 -96.03 55.79
N SER A 41 46.50 -95.66 56.85
CA SER A 41 45.44 -96.48 57.42
C SER A 41 44.31 -96.59 56.39
N ILE A 42 43.74 -97.78 56.23
CA ILE A 42 42.70 -98.08 55.22
C ILE A 42 41.46 -97.15 55.38
N SER A 43 41.24 -96.58 56.57
CA SER A 43 40.15 -95.64 56.87
C SER A 43 40.28 -94.28 56.16
N ASP A 44 41.50 -93.73 56.08
CA ASP A 44 41.73 -92.40 55.50
C ASP A 44 41.58 -92.42 53.97
N LYS A 45 41.93 -93.53 53.33
CA LYS A 45 41.70 -93.77 51.90
C LYS A 45 40.22 -93.76 51.54
N GLN A 46 39.37 -94.27 52.43
CA GLN A 46 37.93 -94.34 52.19
C GLN A 46 37.26 -92.96 52.36
N GLN A 47 37.63 -92.20 53.40
CA GLN A 47 37.17 -90.81 53.58
C GLN A 47 37.62 -89.91 52.42
N LEU A 48 38.86 -90.08 51.95
CA LEU A 48 39.38 -89.32 50.81
C LEU A 48 38.62 -89.64 49.51
N LYS A 49 38.23 -90.91 49.30
CA LYS A 49 37.41 -91.32 48.16
C LYS A 49 36.02 -90.68 48.20
N GLU A 50 35.34 -90.72 49.35
CA GLU A 50 34.02 -90.08 49.53
C GLU A 50 34.07 -88.56 49.34
N PHE A 51 35.12 -87.90 49.85
CA PHE A 51 35.31 -86.46 49.64
C PHE A 51 35.51 -86.13 48.16
N ARG A 52 36.33 -86.90 47.45
CA ARG A 52 36.53 -86.73 46.00
C ARG A 52 35.23 -86.92 45.22
N GLU A 53 34.42 -87.90 45.58
CA GLU A 53 33.10 -88.13 44.96
C GLU A 53 32.14 -86.97 45.23
N LYS A 54 32.06 -86.48 46.47
CA LYS A 54 31.24 -85.30 46.83
C LYS A 54 31.72 -84.04 46.11
N PHE A 55 33.03 -83.83 46.04
CA PHE A 55 33.63 -82.69 45.35
C PHE A 55 33.33 -82.74 43.85
N ALA A 56 33.50 -83.91 43.21
CA ALA A 56 33.15 -84.10 41.80
C ALA A 56 31.65 -83.86 41.54
N LYS A 57 30.77 -84.30 42.46
CA LYS A 57 29.33 -84.04 42.38
C LYS A 57 29.02 -82.55 42.49
N MET A 58 29.59 -81.86 43.47
CA MET A 58 29.42 -80.41 43.66
C MET A 58 29.96 -79.62 42.46
N GLU A 59 31.09 -80.03 41.89
CA GLU A 59 31.65 -79.41 40.69
C GLU A 59 30.73 -79.59 39.47
N MET A 60 30.11 -80.77 39.33
CA MET A 60 29.09 -81.01 38.30
C MET A 60 27.83 -80.15 38.52
N GLU A 61 27.33 -80.05 39.76
CA GLU A 61 26.18 -79.20 40.09
C GLU A 61 26.46 -77.72 39.82
N LEU A 62 27.66 -77.23 40.16
CA LEU A 62 28.09 -75.86 39.88
C LEU A 62 28.17 -75.59 38.36
N LYS A 63 28.71 -76.54 37.58
CA LYS A 63 28.75 -76.45 36.12
C LYS A 63 27.34 -76.42 35.53
N MET A 64 26.42 -77.25 36.04
CA MET A 64 25.03 -77.28 35.59
C MET A 64 24.30 -75.97 35.90
N ALA A 65 24.45 -75.42 37.11
CA ALA A 65 23.85 -74.13 37.48
C ALA A 65 24.39 -72.97 36.63
N LYS A 66 25.70 -72.98 36.32
CA LYS A 66 26.31 -71.99 35.44
C LYS A 66 25.74 -72.07 34.02
N LEU A 67 25.62 -73.28 33.46
CA LEU A 67 25.02 -73.49 32.15
C LEU A 67 23.54 -73.08 32.11
N GLU A 68 22.77 -73.37 33.16
CA GLU A 68 21.37 -72.95 33.26
C GLU A 68 21.24 -71.41 33.27
N LEU A 69 22.14 -70.72 33.97
CA LEU A 69 22.16 -69.26 34.02
C LEU A 69 22.58 -68.65 32.68
N GLU A 70 23.59 -69.22 32.00
CA GLU A 70 24.02 -68.80 30.66
C GLU A 70 22.89 -68.99 29.63
N ASN A 71 22.19 -70.12 29.67
CA ASN A 71 21.04 -70.38 28.80
C ASN A 71 19.90 -69.38 29.02
N LYS A 72 19.56 -69.07 30.28
CA LYS A 72 18.55 -68.04 30.59
C LYS A 72 18.97 -66.67 30.07
N ALA A 73 20.25 -66.31 30.18
CA ALA A 73 20.77 -65.04 29.66
C ALA A 73 20.71 -64.99 28.12
N LEU A 74 21.02 -66.11 27.45
CA LEU A 74 20.91 -66.22 25.99
C LEU A 74 19.46 -66.13 25.51
N GLU A 75 18.52 -66.80 26.18
CA GLU A 75 17.08 -66.70 25.87
C GLU A 75 16.56 -65.26 26.00
N GLN A 76 16.99 -64.53 27.04
CA GLN A 76 16.62 -63.12 27.22
C GLN A 76 17.21 -62.24 26.10
N LYS A 77 18.47 -62.48 25.71
CA LYS A 77 19.12 -61.78 24.58
C LYS A 77 18.40 -62.05 23.27
N LEU A 78 18.00 -63.29 23.00
CA LEU A 78 17.24 -63.66 21.80
C LEU A 78 15.88 -62.96 21.76
N LYS A 79 15.12 -63.00 22.86
CA LYS A 79 13.83 -62.28 22.97
C LYS A 79 13.99 -60.78 22.76
N HIS A 80 15.04 -60.18 23.30
CA HIS A 80 15.33 -58.76 23.08
C HIS A 80 15.64 -58.47 21.61
N GLN A 81 16.40 -59.32 20.94
CA GLN A 81 16.69 -59.18 19.51
C GLN A 81 15.42 -59.30 18.65
N GLU A 82 14.55 -60.28 18.94
CA GLU A 82 13.26 -60.45 18.26
C GLU A 82 12.40 -59.19 18.42
N MET A 83 12.29 -58.67 19.65
CA MET A 83 11.57 -57.43 19.95
C MET A 83 12.15 -56.23 19.19
N MET A 84 13.47 -56.11 19.10
CA MET A 84 14.13 -55.03 18.36
C MET A 84 13.83 -55.10 16.86
N VAL A 85 13.80 -56.30 16.28
CA VAL A 85 13.44 -56.50 14.87
C VAL A 85 11.97 -56.16 14.62
N GLU A 86 11.06 -56.55 15.51
CA GLU A 86 9.64 -56.19 15.45
C GLU A 86 9.42 -54.68 15.56
N GLN A 87 10.08 -54.02 16.51
CA GLN A 87 10.01 -52.56 16.68
C GLN A 87 10.51 -51.83 15.43
N LYS A 88 11.62 -52.27 14.83
CA LYS A 88 12.14 -51.69 13.58
C LYS A 88 11.13 -51.86 12.44
N THR A 89 10.54 -53.05 12.31
CA THR A 89 9.54 -53.35 11.29
C THR A 89 8.27 -52.51 11.48
N LEU A 90 7.82 -52.31 12.72
CA LEU A 90 6.66 -51.50 13.03
C LEU A 90 6.90 -50.02 12.72
N LYS A 91 8.08 -49.51 13.09
CA LYS A 91 8.50 -48.13 12.77
C LYS A 91 8.46 -47.87 11.27
N GLU A 92 9.03 -48.76 10.45
CA GLU A 92 8.99 -48.63 8.99
C GLU A 92 7.55 -48.63 8.41
N LYS A 93 6.62 -49.36 9.03
CA LYS A 93 5.20 -49.35 8.63
C LYS A 93 4.50 -48.05 9.02
N VAL A 94 4.78 -47.50 10.20
CA VAL A 94 4.24 -46.21 10.66
C VAL A 94 4.71 -45.09 9.74
N ASP A 95 6.00 -45.04 9.42
CA ASP A 95 6.57 -44.04 8.52
C ASP A 95 5.92 -44.10 7.13
N LYS A 96 5.68 -45.31 6.59
CA LYS A 96 4.95 -45.50 5.30
C LYS A 96 3.51 -45.02 5.36
N ILE A 97 2.81 -45.21 6.48
CA ILE A 97 1.43 -44.75 6.65
C ILE A 97 1.38 -43.22 6.75
N GLU A 98 2.32 -42.63 7.48
CA GLU A 98 2.42 -41.17 7.64
C GLU A 98 2.71 -40.50 6.29
N GLN A 99 3.69 -41.01 5.53
CA GLN A 99 3.98 -40.54 4.17
C GLN A 99 2.77 -40.67 3.24
N LYS A 100 2.02 -41.77 3.32
CA LYS A 100 0.80 -41.96 2.51
C LYS A 100 -0.30 -40.98 2.89
N LYS A 101 -0.46 -40.70 4.19
CA LYS A 101 -1.45 -39.73 4.70
C LYS A 101 -1.12 -38.31 4.23
N GLU A 102 0.14 -37.92 4.31
CA GLU A 102 0.61 -36.62 3.81
C GLU A 102 0.39 -36.48 2.30
N LYS A 103 0.76 -37.52 1.52
CA LYS A 103 0.54 -37.53 0.08
C LYS A 103 -0.94 -37.36 -0.29
N ASN A 104 -1.83 -38.10 0.34
CA ASN A 104 -3.26 -37.99 0.09
C ASN A 104 -3.81 -36.59 0.42
N ALA A 105 -3.35 -35.99 1.53
CA ALA A 105 -3.76 -34.64 1.93
C ALA A 105 -3.27 -33.58 0.93
N VAL A 106 -2.08 -33.76 0.35
CA VAL A 106 -1.55 -32.89 -0.72
C VAL A 106 -2.38 -33.05 -2.00
N ASP A 107 -2.69 -34.28 -2.41
CA ASP A 107 -3.47 -34.56 -3.62
C ASP A 107 -4.89 -33.97 -3.54
N GLU A 108 -5.54 -34.05 -2.36
CA GLU A 108 -6.86 -33.44 -2.13
C GLU A 108 -6.80 -31.91 -2.25
N LYS A 109 -5.83 -31.27 -1.60
CA LYS A 109 -5.63 -29.80 -1.71
C LYS A 109 -5.34 -29.37 -3.14
N LEU A 110 -4.56 -30.16 -3.89
CA LEU A 110 -4.26 -29.87 -5.28
C LEU A 110 -5.52 -29.91 -6.15
N SER A 111 -6.39 -30.92 -5.96
CA SER A 111 -7.67 -31.01 -6.67
C SER A 111 -8.60 -29.83 -6.35
N GLN A 112 -8.65 -29.40 -5.08
CA GLN A 112 -9.43 -28.22 -4.68
C GLN A 112 -8.92 -26.94 -5.38
N LEU A 113 -7.60 -26.71 -5.38
CA LEU A 113 -7.00 -25.55 -6.05
C LEU A 113 -7.25 -25.54 -7.56
N GLN A 114 -7.18 -26.69 -8.23
CA GLN A 114 -7.49 -26.79 -9.66
C GLN A 114 -8.95 -26.41 -9.97
N ASN A 115 -9.88 -26.83 -9.13
CA ASN A 115 -11.29 -26.46 -9.28
C ASN A 115 -11.53 -24.96 -9.06
N GLU A 116 -10.84 -24.36 -8.09
CA GLU A 116 -10.90 -22.91 -7.87
C GLU A 116 -10.29 -22.12 -9.04
N GLN A 117 -9.14 -22.54 -9.56
CA GLN A 117 -8.52 -21.95 -10.75
C GLN A 117 -9.47 -21.98 -11.96
N LYS A 118 -10.17 -23.09 -12.19
CA LYS A 118 -11.18 -23.20 -13.25
C LYS A 118 -12.32 -22.18 -13.08
N LYS A 119 -12.86 -22.05 -11.86
CA LYS A 119 -13.91 -21.05 -11.56
C LYS A 119 -13.43 -19.61 -11.78
N ILE A 120 -12.17 -19.31 -11.47
CA ILE A 120 -11.57 -17.99 -11.70
C ILE A 120 -11.46 -17.73 -13.21
N LEU A 121 -11.00 -18.69 -14.00
CA LEU A 121 -10.89 -18.56 -15.46
C LEU A 121 -12.25 -18.30 -16.12
N GLU A 122 -13.31 -18.99 -15.68
CA GLU A 122 -14.68 -18.75 -16.16
C GLU A 122 -15.14 -17.32 -15.85
N LYS A 123 -14.86 -16.80 -14.65
CA LYS A 123 -15.18 -15.40 -14.29
C LYS A 123 -14.42 -14.38 -15.14
N ILE A 124 -13.14 -14.61 -15.41
CA ILE A 124 -12.32 -13.74 -16.26
C ILE A 124 -12.94 -13.62 -17.66
N SER A 125 -13.35 -14.75 -18.25
CA SER A 125 -14.01 -14.77 -19.57
C SER A 125 -15.30 -13.93 -19.63
N VAL A 126 -16.12 -13.98 -18.57
CA VAL A 126 -17.34 -13.15 -18.49
C VAL A 126 -16.99 -11.66 -18.42
N LEU A 127 -16.00 -11.29 -17.60
CA LEU A 127 -15.58 -9.90 -17.44
C LEU A 127 -15.00 -9.32 -18.74
N GLU A 128 -14.20 -10.08 -19.49
CA GLU A 128 -13.66 -9.67 -20.79
C GLU A 128 -14.78 -9.35 -21.79
N LYS A 129 -15.83 -10.16 -21.82
CA LYS A 129 -17.00 -9.90 -22.69
C LYS A 129 -17.70 -8.60 -22.31
N GLN A 130 -17.92 -8.37 -21.02
CA GLN A 130 -18.55 -7.13 -20.52
C GLN A 130 -17.71 -5.89 -20.85
N GLN A 131 -16.38 -5.96 -20.67
CA GLN A 131 -15.47 -4.87 -21.00
C GLN A 131 -15.52 -4.51 -22.49
N LYS A 132 -15.60 -5.52 -23.37
CA LYS A 132 -15.74 -5.31 -24.82
C LYS A 132 -17.05 -4.62 -25.20
N GLU A 133 -18.15 -4.96 -24.54
CA GLU A 133 -19.45 -4.29 -24.76
C GLU A 133 -19.43 -2.84 -24.27
N GLN A 134 -18.85 -2.59 -23.09
CA GLN A 134 -18.69 -1.24 -22.54
C GLN A 134 -17.82 -0.34 -23.44
N THR A 135 -16.75 -0.90 -24.01
CA THR A 135 -15.85 -0.19 -24.94
C THR A 135 -16.62 0.26 -26.19
N LYS A 136 -17.43 -0.63 -26.79
CA LYS A 136 -18.26 -0.30 -27.95
C LYS A 136 -19.27 0.81 -27.65
N ALA A 137 -19.92 0.77 -26.48
CA ALA A 137 -20.87 1.80 -26.08
C ALA A 137 -20.18 3.17 -25.92
N THR A 138 -18.98 3.20 -25.34
CA THR A 138 -18.19 4.41 -25.15
C THR A 138 -17.78 5.03 -26.49
N SER A 139 -17.29 4.22 -27.45
CA SER A 139 -16.92 4.71 -28.78
C SER A 139 -18.11 5.32 -29.54
N LYS A 140 -19.32 4.74 -29.38
CA LYS A 140 -20.55 5.29 -29.97
C LYS A 140 -20.87 6.68 -29.39
N MET A 141 -20.83 6.80 -28.06
CA MET A 141 -21.09 8.06 -27.36
C MET A 141 -20.09 9.16 -27.76
N GLN A 142 -18.80 8.82 -27.89
CA GLN A 142 -17.77 9.77 -28.34
C GLN A 142 -18.05 10.30 -29.76
N ASN A 143 -18.48 9.42 -30.66
CA ASN A 143 -18.87 9.83 -32.02
C ASN A 143 -20.10 10.75 -32.01
N ASP A 144 -21.07 10.47 -31.15
CA ASP A 144 -22.26 11.32 -31.01
C ASP A 144 -21.92 12.70 -30.42
N GLN A 145 -21.02 12.76 -29.43
CA GLN A 145 -20.50 14.02 -28.88
C GLN A 145 -19.78 14.86 -29.93
N LYS A 146 -18.96 14.23 -30.78
CA LYS A 146 -18.26 14.92 -31.88
C LYS A 146 -19.24 15.58 -32.86
N LYS A 147 -20.30 14.87 -33.25
CA LYS A 147 -21.35 15.41 -34.14
C LYS A 147 -22.10 16.60 -33.52
N ILE A 148 -22.34 16.58 -32.21
CA ILE A 148 -22.98 17.69 -31.51
C ILE A 148 -22.07 18.93 -31.54
N LEU A 149 -20.76 18.76 -31.29
CA LEU A 149 -19.80 19.86 -31.32
C LEU A 149 -19.68 20.51 -32.71
N GLU A 150 -19.68 19.70 -33.76
CA GLU A 150 -19.70 20.19 -35.15
C GLU A 150 -20.95 21.04 -35.44
N ARG A 151 -22.12 20.64 -34.93
CA ARG A 151 -23.37 21.42 -35.05
C ARG A 151 -23.34 22.74 -34.29
N ILE A 152 -22.80 22.75 -33.07
CA ILE A 152 -22.66 23.99 -32.28
C ILE A 152 -21.76 24.98 -33.02
N SER A 153 -20.64 24.49 -33.55
CA SER A 153 -19.67 25.32 -34.28
C SER A 153 -20.28 25.94 -35.55
N ALA A 154 -21.17 25.22 -36.23
CA ALA A 154 -21.89 25.73 -37.40
C ALA A 154 -22.89 26.83 -37.06
N LEU A 155 -23.49 26.81 -35.86
CA LEU A 155 -24.48 27.81 -35.42
C LEU A 155 -23.83 29.13 -34.96
N GLU A 156 -22.60 29.10 -34.47
CA GLU A 156 -21.87 30.29 -34.03
C GLU A 156 -21.35 31.16 -35.20
N GLN A 157 -21.32 30.63 -36.42
CA GLN A 157 -20.81 31.34 -37.60
C GLN A 157 -21.81 32.29 -38.27
N GLU A 158 -23.04 32.47 -37.78
CA GLU A 158 -23.89 33.55 -38.31
C GLU A 158 -23.45 34.91 -37.74
N PRO A 159 -22.83 35.79 -38.55
CA PRO A 159 -22.36 37.07 -38.07
C PRO A 159 -23.58 37.96 -37.88
N LYS A 160 -24.06 38.07 -36.64
CA LYS A 160 -24.92 39.19 -36.25
C LYS A 160 -24.07 40.45 -36.37
N GLN A 161 -24.11 41.10 -37.53
CA GLN A 161 -23.69 42.49 -37.70
C GLN A 161 -24.57 43.35 -36.79
N ARG A 162 -24.18 43.45 -35.51
CA ARG A 162 -24.80 44.39 -34.60
C ARG A 162 -24.15 45.73 -34.89
N LYS A 163 -24.96 46.68 -35.35
CA LYS A 163 -24.56 48.08 -35.41
C LYS A 163 -24.02 48.46 -34.03
N GLU A 164 -22.76 48.86 -33.99
CA GLU A 164 -22.13 49.37 -32.77
C GLU A 164 -22.88 50.64 -32.37
N SER A 165 -23.61 50.59 -31.27
CA SER A 165 -24.22 51.78 -30.69
C SER A 165 -23.14 52.64 -30.04
N TRP A 166 -23.24 53.95 -30.24
CA TRP A 166 -22.35 54.93 -29.63
C TRP A 166 -22.83 55.28 -28.22
N MET A 167 -22.26 54.62 -27.21
CA MET A 167 -22.57 54.90 -25.80
C MET A 167 -21.35 55.47 -25.10
N SER A 168 -21.55 56.38 -24.15
CA SER A 168 -20.46 56.90 -23.32
C SER A 168 -20.84 56.89 -21.85
N PHE A 169 -19.86 56.59 -20.99
CA PHE A 169 -20.01 56.57 -19.55
C PHE A 169 -18.92 57.43 -18.90
N GLY A 170 -19.25 58.17 -17.84
CA GLY A 170 -18.25 59.04 -17.22
C GLY A 170 -18.68 59.76 -15.95
N PHE A 171 -17.82 60.71 -15.55
CA PHE A 171 -18.08 61.68 -14.48
C PHE A 171 -17.98 63.12 -15.00
N ALA A 172 -18.81 63.99 -14.44
CA ALA A 172 -18.67 65.44 -14.56
C ALA A 172 -18.42 66.07 -13.19
N VAL A 173 -17.46 66.99 -13.09
CA VAL A 173 -17.09 67.60 -11.79
C VAL A 173 -18.01 68.76 -11.38
N LYS A 174 -18.93 69.15 -12.26
CA LYS A 174 -20.05 70.05 -11.95
C LYS A 174 -21.29 69.50 -12.61
N GLN A 175 -22.44 69.64 -11.95
CA GLN A 175 -23.71 69.33 -12.57
C GLN A 175 -23.84 70.10 -13.90
N GLN A 176 -24.04 69.36 -14.98
CA GLN A 176 -24.14 69.93 -16.31
C GLN A 176 -25.60 70.34 -16.56
N ASN A 177 -25.84 71.63 -16.80
CA ASN A 177 -27.20 72.16 -17.01
C ASN A 177 -27.77 71.81 -18.40
N LYS A 178 -26.96 71.27 -19.31
CA LYS A 178 -27.36 70.85 -20.65
C LYS A 178 -26.94 69.40 -20.87
N LEU A 179 -27.91 68.55 -21.14
CA LEU A 179 -27.74 67.13 -21.48
C LEU A 179 -27.89 66.91 -23.00
N ASP A 180 -27.32 67.80 -23.80
CA ASP A 180 -27.08 67.55 -25.21
C ASP A 180 -25.92 66.55 -25.32
N GLY A 181 -25.94 65.61 -26.27
CA GLY A 181 -25.00 64.48 -26.42
C GLY A 181 -23.51 64.85 -26.62
N THR A 182 -23.11 66.05 -26.22
CA THR A 182 -21.78 66.63 -26.18
C THR A 182 -21.22 66.72 -24.75
N ILE A 183 -21.89 66.17 -23.72
CA ILE A 183 -21.42 66.23 -22.31
C ILE A 183 -19.93 65.85 -22.19
N ARG A 184 -19.51 64.81 -22.91
CA ARG A 184 -18.12 64.31 -22.92
C ARG A 184 -17.07 65.28 -23.44
N THR A 185 -17.45 66.28 -24.25
CA THR A 185 -16.53 67.29 -24.81
C THR A 185 -16.39 68.54 -23.93
N ARG A 186 -17.09 68.58 -22.79
CA ARG A 186 -17.05 69.72 -21.88
C ARG A 186 -15.89 69.64 -20.89
N LYS A 187 -15.34 70.82 -20.57
CA LYS A 187 -14.33 70.96 -19.52
C LYS A 187 -14.87 70.45 -18.19
N GLY A 188 -14.08 69.66 -17.49
CA GLY A 188 -14.48 68.99 -16.25
C GLY A 188 -15.24 67.67 -16.47
N THR A 189 -15.25 67.12 -17.68
CA THR A 189 -15.83 65.79 -17.96
C THR A 189 -14.75 64.75 -18.22
N TYR A 190 -14.92 63.55 -17.68
CA TYR A 190 -14.06 62.38 -17.88
C TYR A 190 -14.93 61.21 -18.30
N ALA A 191 -14.67 60.61 -19.46
CA ALA A 191 -15.56 59.60 -20.04
C ALA A 191 -14.81 58.55 -20.85
N ILE A 192 -15.50 57.45 -21.13
CA ILE A 192 -15.11 56.44 -22.11
C ILE A 192 -16.28 56.21 -23.07
N ASP A 193 -16.00 56.14 -24.37
CA ASP A 193 -16.96 55.80 -25.42
C ASP A 193 -16.88 54.29 -25.76
N SER A 194 -17.93 53.74 -26.39
CA SER A 194 -18.03 52.30 -26.71
C SER A 194 -16.98 51.80 -27.70
N ASP A 195 -16.38 52.68 -28.49
CA ASP A 195 -15.24 52.39 -29.36
C ASP A 195 -13.90 52.33 -28.60
N GLY A 196 -13.90 52.64 -27.29
CA GLY A 196 -12.72 52.69 -26.44
C GLY A 196 -12.00 54.04 -26.42
N LYS A 197 -12.61 55.10 -26.96
CA LYS A 197 -12.09 56.46 -26.86
C LYS A 197 -12.24 57.02 -25.45
N ILE A 198 -11.16 57.52 -24.86
CA ILE A 198 -11.18 58.16 -23.54
C ILE A 198 -11.27 59.68 -23.71
N TRP A 199 -12.09 60.32 -22.90
CA TRP A 199 -12.21 61.77 -22.79
C TRP A 199 -11.66 62.24 -21.44
N ILE A 200 -10.76 63.21 -21.46
CA ILE A 200 -10.16 63.82 -20.26
C ILE A 200 -10.40 65.31 -20.32
N ASN A 201 -11.15 65.82 -19.34
CA ASN A 201 -11.44 67.25 -19.23
C ASN A 201 -12.04 67.85 -20.52
N GLY A 202 -12.88 67.08 -21.23
CA GLY A 202 -13.49 67.47 -22.50
C GLY A 202 -12.64 67.19 -23.75
N GLU A 203 -11.40 66.71 -23.60
CA GLU A 203 -10.51 66.42 -24.71
C GLU A 203 -10.38 64.91 -24.94
N GLY A 204 -10.61 64.46 -26.18
CA GLY A 204 -10.43 63.06 -26.56
C GLY A 204 -8.95 62.66 -26.59
N LYS A 205 -8.61 61.54 -25.97
CA LYS A 205 -7.28 60.92 -25.95
C LYS A 205 -7.32 59.58 -26.68
N GLY A 206 -6.93 59.58 -27.96
CA GLY A 206 -6.75 58.37 -28.77
C GLY A 206 -7.98 57.45 -28.80
N ILE A 207 -7.83 56.28 -29.42
CA ILE A 207 -8.78 55.17 -29.32
C ILE A 207 -7.97 53.96 -28.89
N ASN A 208 -8.41 53.24 -27.87
CA ASN A 208 -7.82 51.95 -27.50
C ASN A 208 -8.86 50.84 -27.65
N VAL A 209 -8.63 49.95 -28.61
CA VAL A 209 -9.54 48.84 -28.94
C VAL A 209 -9.75 47.90 -27.75
N GLU A 210 -8.76 47.77 -26.86
CA GLU A 210 -8.90 46.97 -25.63
C GLU A 210 -9.92 47.55 -24.66
N TYR A 211 -10.23 48.84 -24.79
CA TYR A 211 -11.20 49.55 -23.95
C TYR A 211 -12.59 49.62 -24.59
N SER A 212 -12.71 49.21 -25.85
CA SER A 212 -14.02 49.14 -26.52
C SER A 212 -14.94 48.17 -25.76
N TYR A 213 -16.24 48.44 -25.78
CA TYR A 213 -17.24 47.62 -25.10
C TYR A 213 -18.54 47.55 -25.89
N GLY A 214 -19.27 46.46 -25.70
CA GLY A 214 -20.50 46.20 -26.43
C GLY A 214 -21.57 45.51 -25.59
N VAL A 215 -22.54 44.89 -26.27
CA VAL A 215 -23.67 44.23 -25.63
C VAL A 215 -23.17 43.08 -24.74
N GLY A 216 -23.54 43.14 -23.45
CA GLY A 216 -23.20 42.12 -22.45
C GLY A 216 -21.95 42.43 -21.64
N ASP A 217 -21.16 43.45 -22.02
CA ASP A 217 -20.05 43.91 -21.20
C ASP A 217 -20.54 44.71 -19.99
N ILE A 218 -19.86 44.54 -18.85
CA ILE A 218 -20.06 45.32 -17.63
C ILE A 218 -18.97 46.38 -17.55
N VAL A 219 -19.35 47.66 -17.64
CA VAL A 219 -18.44 48.80 -17.53
C VAL A 219 -18.55 49.42 -16.14
N GLY A 220 -17.43 49.49 -15.42
CA GLY A 220 -17.34 50.17 -14.14
C GLY A 220 -16.56 51.47 -14.24
N ILE A 221 -16.98 52.46 -13.46
CA ILE A 221 -16.27 53.74 -13.34
C ILE A 221 -16.16 54.09 -11.87
N GLY A 222 -14.97 54.49 -11.44
CA GLY A 222 -14.70 54.95 -10.08
C GLY A 222 -13.72 56.11 -10.05
N VAL A 223 -13.62 56.73 -8.89
CA VAL A 223 -12.63 57.78 -8.61
C VAL A 223 -11.87 57.39 -7.36
N ASN A 224 -10.54 57.41 -7.43
CA ASN A 224 -9.70 57.38 -6.25
C ASN A 224 -9.52 58.81 -5.73
N SER A 225 -10.26 59.17 -4.69
CA SER A 225 -10.29 60.54 -4.15
C SER A 225 -8.96 61.02 -3.57
N VAL A 226 -8.09 60.11 -3.10
CA VAL A 226 -6.81 60.48 -2.48
C VAL A 226 -5.82 61.00 -3.53
N ILE A 227 -5.68 60.27 -4.64
CA ILE A 227 -4.75 60.62 -5.72
C ILE A 227 -5.45 61.28 -6.92
N ARG A 228 -6.76 61.53 -6.81
CA ARG A 228 -7.61 62.13 -7.85
C ARG A 228 -7.51 61.40 -9.19
N GLN A 229 -7.51 60.06 -9.17
CA GLN A 229 -7.40 59.24 -10.37
C GLN A 229 -8.76 58.67 -10.78
N ILE A 230 -9.13 58.80 -12.06
CA ILE A 230 -10.29 58.11 -12.63
C ILE A 230 -9.91 56.66 -12.93
N ILE A 231 -10.77 55.71 -12.58
CA ILE A 231 -10.59 54.28 -12.79
C ILE A 231 -11.73 53.78 -13.67
N PHE A 232 -11.39 53.12 -14.78
CA PHE A 232 -12.34 52.38 -15.61
C PHE A 232 -12.14 50.87 -15.44
N THR A 233 -13.22 50.10 -15.53
CA THR A 233 -13.17 48.63 -15.58
C THR A 233 -14.05 48.10 -16.69
N LYS A 234 -13.64 46.97 -17.27
CA LYS A 234 -14.45 46.18 -18.21
C LYS A 234 -14.51 44.74 -17.70
N ASN A 235 -15.71 44.22 -17.48
CA ASN A 235 -15.97 42.88 -16.94
C ASN A 235 -15.16 42.61 -15.65
N GLY A 236 -15.12 43.60 -14.76
CA GLY A 236 -14.37 43.54 -13.49
C GLY A 236 -12.86 43.73 -13.60
N LYS A 237 -12.28 43.75 -14.81
CA LYS A 237 -10.85 44.01 -15.03
C LYS A 237 -10.59 45.51 -15.14
N ARG A 238 -9.64 46.03 -14.35
CA ARG A 238 -9.20 47.43 -14.41
C ARG A 238 -8.49 47.72 -15.74
N LEU A 239 -8.89 48.80 -16.39
CA LEU A 239 -8.23 49.34 -17.58
C LEU A 239 -7.02 50.19 -17.17
N ASP A 240 -6.01 50.26 -18.03
CA ASP A 240 -4.85 51.11 -17.76
C ASP A 240 -5.28 52.59 -17.76
N SER A 241 -5.27 53.13 -16.55
CA SER A 241 -5.74 54.47 -16.20
C SER A 241 -4.58 55.33 -15.71
N SER A 242 -3.34 54.88 -15.93
CA SER A 242 -2.14 55.61 -15.56
C SER A 242 -2.10 56.94 -16.33
N GLY A 243 -2.21 58.06 -15.59
CA GLY A 243 -2.28 59.41 -16.16
C GLY A 243 -3.68 60.05 -16.23
N LEU A 244 -4.76 59.34 -15.86
CA LEU A 244 -6.11 59.92 -15.79
C LEU A 244 -6.33 60.69 -14.48
N LEU A 245 -5.61 61.80 -14.30
CA LEU A 245 -5.70 62.64 -13.11
C LEU A 245 -6.75 63.74 -13.29
N VAL A 246 -7.57 63.94 -12.25
CA VAL A 246 -8.53 65.03 -12.17
C VAL A 246 -7.81 66.30 -11.73
N ALA A 247 -8.03 67.39 -12.46
CA ALA A 247 -7.36 68.66 -12.14
C ALA A 247 -7.65 69.12 -10.70
N SER A 248 -6.63 69.64 -10.01
CA SER A 248 -6.71 70.13 -8.63
C SER A 248 -7.68 71.30 -8.46
N SER A 249 -7.95 72.06 -9.53
CA SER A 249 -8.85 73.21 -9.55
C SER A 249 -10.31 72.89 -9.25
N PHE A 250 -10.68 71.61 -9.21
CA PHE A 250 -12.04 71.18 -8.93
C PHE A 250 -12.22 70.85 -7.44
N GLY A 251 -11.99 71.85 -6.59
CA GLY A 251 -11.75 71.73 -5.15
C GLY A 251 -12.85 71.11 -4.28
N ASP A 252 -14.01 70.76 -4.84
CA ASP A 252 -15.21 70.41 -4.06
C ASP A 252 -15.64 68.93 -4.24
N ASP A 253 -14.84 68.11 -4.94
CA ASP A 253 -14.96 66.64 -5.05
C ASP A 253 -16.34 66.08 -5.49
N SER A 254 -17.27 66.93 -5.98
CA SER A 254 -18.58 66.51 -6.45
C SER A 254 -18.50 65.90 -7.86
N PHE A 255 -18.24 64.60 -7.93
CA PHE A 255 -18.33 63.83 -9.16
C PHE A 255 -19.77 63.38 -9.40
N HIS A 256 -20.36 63.82 -10.51
CA HIS A 256 -21.68 63.39 -10.93
C HIS A 256 -21.54 62.31 -12.01
N PRO A 257 -21.94 61.05 -11.74
CA PRO A 257 -21.92 60.01 -12.76
C PRO A 257 -22.92 60.38 -13.87
N PHE A 258 -22.56 60.10 -15.12
CA PHE A 258 -23.47 60.26 -16.25
C PHE A 258 -23.29 59.14 -17.28
N VAL A 259 -24.34 58.97 -18.07
CA VAL A 259 -24.37 58.13 -19.27
C VAL A 259 -24.88 58.97 -20.44
N SER A 260 -24.35 58.77 -21.63
CA SER A 260 -24.97 59.27 -22.87
C SER A 260 -25.23 58.09 -23.82
N LEU A 261 -26.47 58.00 -24.28
CA LEU A 261 -26.93 57.02 -25.26
C LEU A 261 -27.16 57.77 -26.57
N HIS A 262 -26.86 57.13 -27.71
CA HIS A 262 -26.95 57.77 -29.03
C HIS A 262 -28.14 57.25 -29.83
N ASP A 263 -28.34 55.93 -29.84
CA ASP A 263 -29.29 55.30 -30.73
C ASP A 263 -30.61 54.99 -30.03
N SER A 264 -31.70 55.08 -30.81
CA SER A 264 -33.02 54.66 -30.34
C SER A 264 -33.01 53.15 -30.05
N GLY A 265 -33.20 52.77 -28.79
CA GLY A 265 -33.23 51.38 -28.35
C GLY A 265 -32.02 50.96 -27.53
N ASP A 266 -31.05 51.84 -27.33
CA ASP A 266 -29.99 51.65 -26.35
C ASP A 266 -30.59 51.46 -24.96
N LYS A 267 -30.09 50.46 -24.24
CA LYS A 267 -30.51 50.12 -22.88
C LYS A 267 -29.29 49.87 -22.03
N ILE A 268 -29.32 50.44 -20.83
CA ILE A 268 -28.31 50.21 -19.81
C ILE A 268 -29.00 49.85 -18.50
N GLU A 269 -28.30 49.10 -17.67
CA GLU A 269 -28.67 48.86 -16.29
C GLU A 269 -27.56 49.48 -15.42
N ALA A 270 -27.94 50.40 -14.54
CA ALA A 270 -27.00 51.07 -13.65
C ALA A 270 -27.04 50.40 -12.27
N ASN A 271 -25.86 50.08 -11.73
CA ASN A 271 -25.70 49.55 -10.38
C ASN A 271 -24.85 50.53 -9.55
N PHE A 272 -25.45 51.10 -8.51
CA PHE A 272 -24.81 52.07 -7.62
C PHE A 272 -24.27 51.43 -6.31
N GLY A 273 -24.21 50.10 -6.26
CA GLY A 273 -23.93 49.34 -5.04
C GLY A 273 -25.19 49.02 -4.22
N PRO A 274 -25.09 48.15 -3.21
CA PRO A 274 -26.15 47.90 -2.23
C PRO A 274 -26.35 49.07 -1.25
#